data_AF-A0A9P3CHF6-F1
#
_entry.id   AF-A0A9P3CHF6-F1
#
_cell.length_a   1.000
_cell.length_b   1.000
_cell.length_c   1.000
_cell.angle_alpha   90.00
_cell.angle_beta   90.00
_cell.angle_gamma   90.00
#
_symmetry.space_group_name_H-M   'P 1'
#
loop_
_entity.id
_entity.type
_entity.pdbx_description
1 polymer ?
#
loop_
_entity_poly.entity_id
_entity_poly.type
_entity_poly.pdbx_seq_one_letter_code
_entity_poly.pdbx_strand_id
1 'polypeptide(L)'
;MGIIIKVAVPITTALIRGKTIRLQFAKETQDWRRPGLPKAGRDGFLKAMQRPNIHVPEGATTATMTHVEHSSPGDKIPHWTVVWEDAQGNHLETAHIYDTPEEESKTPEGQSGPEGEETASASRA
;
A
#
# COMPACT_ATOMS: atom_id res chain seq x y z
N MET A 1 -10.83 -4.98 -8.30
CA MET A 1 -10.80 -3.73 -9.09
C MET A 1 -9.43 -3.09 -8.87
N GLY A 2 -8.69 -2.78 -9.94
CA GLY A 2 -7.34 -2.19 -9.84
C GLY A 2 -7.39 -0.68 -9.61
N ILE A 3 -6.39 -0.11 -8.94
CA ILE A 3 -6.26 1.34 -8.77
C ILE A 3 -5.84 1.95 -10.10
N ILE A 4 -6.69 2.78 -10.70
CA ILE A 4 -6.35 3.52 -11.93
C ILE A 4 -5.88 4.94 -11.56
N ILE A 5 -4.61 5.24 -11.82
CA ILE A 5 -4.01 6.56 -11.59
C ILE A 5 -4.28 7.45 -12.80
N LYS A 6 -4.96 8.58 -12.59
CA LYS A 6 -5.21 9.59 -13.65
C LYS A 6 -4.13 10.66 -13.69
N VAL A 7 -3.66 11.09 -12.51
CA VAL A 7 -2.64 12.12 -12.38
C VAL A 7 -1.67 11.69 -11.29
N ALA A 8 -0.39 11.58 -11.63
CA ALA A 8 0.71 11.41 -10.68
C ALA A 8 1.61 12.64 -10.66
N VAL A 9 2.15 12.96 -9.49
CA VAL A 9 3.06 14.08 -9.28
C VAL A 9 4.40 13.54 -8.79
N PRO A 10 5.51 13.83 -9.50
CA PRO A 10 6.84 13.38 -9.09
C PRO A 10 7.23 13.96 -7.72
N ILE A 11 7.85 13.13 -6.90
CA ILE A 11 8.47 13.53 -5.63
C ILE A 11 9.99 13.65 -5.84
N THR A 12 10.63 12.54 -6.20
CA THR A 12 12.07 12.42 -6.41
C THR A 12 12.40 11.15 -7.18
N THR A 13 13.67 10.97 -7.55
CA THR A 13 14.22 9.70 -8.02
C THR A 13 15.22 9.22 -6.99
N ALA A 14 15.17 7.94 -6.63
CA ALA A 14 16.04 7.36 -5.62
C ALA A 14 16.59 6.00 -6.05
N LEU A 15 17.78 5.66 -5.53
CA LEU A 15 18.32 4.31 -5.64
C LEU A 15 17.68 3.46 -4.53
N ILE A 16 16.90 2.46 -4.91
CA ILE A 16 16.21 1.55 -3.99
C ILE A 16 16.61 0.13 -4.37
N ARG A 17 17.26 -0.57 -3.44
CA ARG A 17 17.75 -1.95 -3.67
C ARG A 17 18.60 -2.07 -4.95
N GLY A 18 19.40 -1.06 -5.26
CA GLY A 18 20.25 -1.01 -6.46
C GLY A 18 19.52 -0.64 -7.77
N LYS A 19 18.21 -0.41 -7.72
CA LYS A 19 17.40 0.04 -8.86
C LYS A 19 17.12 1.53 -8.77
N THR A 20 17.19 2.24 -9.88
CA THR A 20 16.78 3.65 -9.94
C THR A 20 15.27 3.71 -10.10
N ILE A 21 14.57 4.17 -9.06
CA ILE A 21 13.11 4.23 -9.02
C ILE A 21 12.64 5.67 -8.96
N ARG A 22 11.71 6.03 -9.84
CA ARG A 22 10.97 7.29 -9.77
C ARG A 22 9.87 7.18 -8.71
N LEU A 23 9.98 7.99 -7.67
CA LEU A 23 8.98 8.08 -6.60
C LEU A 23 8.00 9.20 -6.91
N GLN A 24 6.71 8.86 -6.89
CA GLN A 24 5.63 9.81 -7.15
C GLN A 24 4.43 9.53 -6.25
N PHE A 25 3.48 10.47 -6.23
CA PHE A 25 2.20 10.27 -5.57
C PHE A 25 1.04 10.51 -6.53
N ALA A 26 -0.03 9.74 -6.41
CA ALA A 26 -1.25 9.97 -7.17
C ALA A 26 -1.94 11.25 -6.67
N LYS A 27 -2.14 12.26 -7.51
CA LYS A 27 -2.99 13.41 -7.18
C LYS A 27 -4.46 13.10 -7.46
N GLU A 28 -4.71 12.21 -8.42
CA GLU A 28 -6.04 11.81 -8.86
C GLU A 28 -6.03 10.35 -9.32
N THR A 29 -7.05 9.61 -8.90
CA THR A 29 -7.38 8.27 -9.37
C THR A 29 -8.75 8.27 -10.06
N GLN A 30 -9.21 7.12 -10.53
CA GLN A 30 -10.59 7.00 -11.01
C GLN A 30 -11.62 7.36 -9.94
N ASP A 31 -11.35 7.05 -8.67
CA ASP A 31 -12.34 7.11 -7.59
C ASP A 31 -12.24 8.38 -6.74
N TRP A 32 -11.06 9.02 -6.68
CA TRP A 32 -10.86 10.18 -5.83
C TRP A 32 -9.82 11.17 -6.38
N ARG A 33 -9.86 12.39 -5.83
CA ARG A 33 -8.88 13.45 -6.12
C ARG A 33 -8.43 14.11 -4.83
N ARG A 34 -7.14 14.40 -4.70
CA ARG A 34 -6.57 15.16 -3.57
C ARG A 34 -5.85 16.43 -4.02
N PRO A 35 -5.97 17.54 -3.29
CA PRO A 35 -5.35 18.81 -3.68
C PRO A 35 -3.83 18.78 -3.58
N GLY A 36 -3.26 17.97 -2.68
CA GLY A 36 -1.82 17.82 -2.50
C GLY A 36 -1.48 16.68 -1.54
N LEU A 37 -0.19 16.55 -1.26
CA LEU A 37 0.36 15.58 -0.30
C LEU A 37 1.00 16.35 0.87
N PRO A 38 0.55 16.14 2.12
CA PRO A 38 1.19 16.75 3.28
C PRO A 38 2.67 16.36 3.39
N LYS A 39 3.51 17.30 3.87
CA LYS A 39 4.95 17.07 4.02
C LYS A 39 5.26 15.83 4.86
N ALA A 40 4.56 15.65 5.98
CA ALA A 40 4.75 14.48 6.85
C ALA A 40 4.50 13.15 6.11
N GLY A 41 3.39 13.04 5.37
CA GLY A 41 3.09 11.83 4.59
C GLY A 41 4.10 11.58 3.46
N ARG A 42 4.61 12.65 2.83
CA ARG A 42 5.68 12.55 1.83
C ARG A 42 6.98 12.04 2.45
N ASP A 43 7.41 12.66 3.55
CA ASP A 43 8.69 12.35 4.17
C ASP A 43 8.66 10.94 4.80
N GLY A 44 7.53 10.52 5.38
CA GLY A 44 7.29 9.16 5.85
C GLY A 44 7.37 8.11 4.74
N PHE A 45 6.71 8.37 3.60
CA PHE A 45 6.79 7.50 2.44
C PHE A 45 8.23 7.34 1.93
N LEU A 46 8.98 8.44 1.78
CA LEU A 46 10.37 8.39 1.34
C LEU A 46 11.25 7.56 2.29
N LYS A 47 11.05 7.72 3.60
CA LYS A 47 11.76 6.92 4.61
C LYS A 47 11.42 5.44 4.50
N ALA A 48 10.14 5.10 4.31
CA ALA A 48 9.70 3.72 4.20
C ALA A 48 10.26 3.02 2.94
N MET A 49 10.32 3.74 1.82
CA MET A 49 10.90 3.23 0.56
C MET A 49 12.41 2.95 0.63
N GLN A 50 13.13 3.51 1.61
CA GLN A 50 14.57 3.30 1.79
C GLN A 50 14.91 2.10 2.68
N ARG A 51 13.90 1.36 3.16
CA ARG A 51 14.15 0.26 4.08
C ARG A 51 14.80 -0.94 3.39
N PRO A 52 15.61 -1.73 4.13
CA PRO A 52 16.29 -2.88 3.57
C PRO A 52 15.34 -3.98 3.10
N ASN A 53 14.16 -4.10 3.70
CA ASN A 53 13.16 -5.14 3.41
C ASN A 53 12.16 -4.75 2.32
N ILE A 54 12.34 -3.61 1.64
CA ILE A 54 11.46 -3.24 0.53
C ILE A 54 11.63 -4.21 -0.63
N HIS A 55 10.53 -4.86 -0.99
CA HIS A 55 10.42 -5.59 -2.24
C HIS A 55 10.28 -4.58 -3.38
N VAL A 56 11.12 -4.71 -4.41
CA VAL A 56 11.01 -3.95 -5.66
C VAL A 56 10.82 -4.95 -6.79
N PRO A 57 9.62 -4.99 -7.41
CA PRO A 57 9.33 -5.92 -8.49
C PRO A 57 10.36 -5.87 -9.61
N GLU A 58 10.54 -6.98 -10.31
CA GLU A 58 11.38 -6.99 -11.51
C GLU A 58 10.79 -6.07 -12.58
N GLY A 59 11.64 -5.33 -13.29
CA GLY A 59 11.19 -4.35 -14.30
C GLY A 59 10.59 -3.06 -13.73
N ALA A 60 10.38 -2.94 -12.42
CA ALA A 60 9.85 -1.72 -11.83
C ALA A 60 10.79 -0.53 -12.03
N THR A 61 10.25 0.57 -12.55
CA THR A 61 10.96 1.85 -12.72
C THR A 61 10.29 2.98 -11.96
N THR A 62 9.01 2.83 -11.63
CA THR A 62 8.19 3.85 -11.00
C THR A 62 7.42 3.26 -9.83
N ALA A 63 7.32 4.02 -8.74
CA ALA A 63 6.51 3.70 -7.57
C ALA A 63 5.58 4.87 -7.25
N THR A 64 4.29 4.63 -7.35
CA THR A 64 3.25 5.63 -7.16
C THR A 64 2.49 5.39 -5.85
N MET A 65 2.67 6.27 -4.87
CA MET A 65 1.88 6.24 -3.65
C MET A 65 0.43 6.67 -3.94
N THR A 66 -0.51 5.74 -3.76
CA THR A 66 -1.92 5.95 -4.08
C THR A 66 -2.70 6.37 -2.84
N HIS A 67 -2.67 5.64 -1.74
CA HIS A 67 -3.26 6.11 -0.47
C HIS A 67 -2.24 6.76 0.46
N VAL A 68 -2.68 7.81 1.15
CA VAL A 68 -1.95 8.40 2.27
C VAL A 68 -2.11 7.47 3.47
N GLU A 69 -1.19 7.54 4.43
CA GLU A 69 -1.21 6.85 5.71
C GLU A 69 -2.63 6.61 6.23
N HIS A 70 -3.02 5.35 6.36
CA HIS A 70 -4.29 4.96 6.97
C HIS A 70 -4.08 3.92 8.05
N SER A 71 -4.70 4.15 9.20
CA SER A 71 -4.84 3.14 10.24
C SER A 71 -6.20 2.47 10.07
N SER A 72 -6.24 1.15 9.95
CA SER A 72 -7.51 0.42 10.10
C SER A 72 -7.69 0.09 11.59
N PRO A 73 -8.91 -0.18 12.09
CA PRO A 73 -9.12 -0.54 13.49
C PRO A 73 -8.30 -1.77 13.94
N GLY A 74 -7.91 -2.64 12.99
CA GLY A 74 -7.04 -3.80 13.20
C GLY A 74 -5.58 -3.59 12.80
N ASP A 75 -5.26 -2.52 12.07
CA ASP A 75 -3.91 -2.18 11.61
C ASP A 75 -3.56 -0.76 12.07
N LYS A 76 -3.00 -0.68 13.27
CA LYS A 76 -2.53 0.57 13.88
C LYS A 76 -1.18 1.03 13.30
N ILE A 77 -0.62 0.28 12.35
CA ILE A 77 0.71 0.58 11.81
C ILE A 77 0.54 1.51 10.59
N PRO A 78 1.19 2.68 10.61
CA PRO A 78 1.29 3.55 9.44
C PRO A 78 1.79 2.79 8.20
N HIS A 79 0.97 2.78 7.16
CA HIS A 79 1.34 2.21 5.87
C HIS A 79 0.83 3.00 4.67
N TRP A 80 1.48 2.79 3.54
CA TRP A 80 1.19 3.43 2.27
C TRP A 80 0.88 2.36 1.22
N THR A 81 -0.23 2.52 0.50
CA THR A 81 -0.48 1.74 -0.71
C THR A 81 0.34 2.32 -1.86
N VAL A 82 1.12 1.47 -2.52
CA VAL A 82 2.02 1.83 -3.62
C VAL A 82 1.70 0.97 -4.83
N VAL A 83 1.62 1.61 -5.98
CA VAL A 83 1.54 0.96 -7.29
C VAL A 83 2.91 0.97 -7.94
N TRP A 84 3.43 -0.19 -8.29
CA TRP A 84 4.67 -0.37 -9.03
C TRP A 84 4.37 -0.45 -10.53
N GLU A 85 5.13 0.30 -11.31
CA GLU A 85 4.97 0.41 -12.77
C GLU A 85 6.31 0.19 -13.48
N ASP A 86 6.25 -0.41 -14.67
CA ASP A 86 7.40 -0.54 -15.57
C ASP A 86 7.70 0.78 -16.32
N ALA A 87 8.66 0.76 -17.25
CA ALA A 87 9.05 1.94 -18.02
C ALA A 87 7.96 2.41 -19.00
N GLN A 88 7.03 1.54 -19.35
CA GLN A 88 5.91 1.77 -20.27
C GLN A 88 4.66 2.26 -19.52
N GLY A 89 4.69 2.27 -18.19
CA GLY A 89 3.56 2.63 -17.35
C GLY A 89 2.57 1.48 -17.14
N ASN A 90 2.97 0.23 -17.42
CA ASN A 90 2.14 -0.92 -17.10
C ASN A 90 2.19 -1.19 -15.59
N HIS A 91 1.03 -1.50 -15.02
CA HIS A 91 0.92 -1.97 -13.64
C HIS A 91 1.63 -3.32 -13.48
N LEU A 92 2.57 -3.39 -12.54
CA LEU A 92 3.25 -4.62 -12.15
C LEU A 92 2.64 -5.21 -10.88
N GLU A 93 2.50 -4.39 -9.85
CA GLU A 93 2.03 -4.81 -8.53
C GLU A 93 1.43 -3.64 -7.75
N THR A 94 0.48 -3.93 -6.86
CA THR A 94 0.09 -3.03 -5.78
C THR A 94 0.55 -3.61 -4.44
N ALA A 95 1.36 -2.88 -3.69
CA ALA A 95 1.93 -3.32 -2.42
C ALA A 95 1.65 -2.32 -1.28
N HIS A 96 1.63 -2.82 -0.04
CA HIS A 96 1.59 -1.99 1.16
C HIS A 96 3.00 -1.85 1.74
N ILE A 97 3.41 -0.61 1.99
CA ILE A 97 4.72 -0.27 2.54
C ILE A 97 4.54 0.28 3.96
N TYR A 98 5.24 -0.28 4.94
CA TYR A 98 5.06 0.03 6.38
C TYR A 98 6.22 0.84 6.98
N ASP A 99 5.92 1.72 7.95
CA ASP A 99 6.94 2.52 8.67
C ASP A 99 7.72 1.74 9.75
N THR A 100 7.28 0.54 10.15
CA THR A 100 8.02 -0.34 11.10
C THR A 100 8.39 -1.71 10.49
N PRO A 101 9.48 -2.36 10.96
CA PRO A 101 9.91 -3.67 10.44
C PRO A 101 9.05 -4.83 10.93
N GLU A 102 7.95 -4.57 11.62
CA GLU A 102 7.21 -5.59 12.36
C GLU A 102 5.86 -5.85 11.71
N GLU A 103 5.74 -7.09 11.23
CA GLU A 103 4.56 -7.76 10.68
C GLU A 103 3.99 -7.17 9.38
N GLU A 104 4.43 -7.76 8.28
CA GLU A 104 3.56 -8.40 7.30
C GLU A 104 2.40 -9.11 8.04
N SER A 105 1.40 -8.34 8.46
CA SER A 105 0.27 -8.82 9.23
C SER A 105 -0.54 -9.71 8.30
N LYS A 106 -0.37 -11.01 8.50
CA LYS A 106 -1.21 -12.08 7.97
C LYS A 106 -2.67 -11.71 8.19
N THR A 107 -3.30 -11.11 7.20
CA THR A 107 -4.75 -11.07 7.09
C THR A 107 -5.10 -12.04 5.96
N PRO A 108 -5.48 -13.29 6.23
CA PRO A 108 -6.12 -14.09 5.20
C PRO A 108 -7.45 -13.41 4.83
N GLU A 109 -7.53 -12.92 3.59
CA GLU A 109 -8.80 -12.57 2.96
C GLU A 109 -9.70 -13.82 2.88
N GLY A 110 -10.94 -13.69 3.36
CA GLY A 110 -12.06 -14.44 2.82
C GLY A 110 -12.40 -15.76 3.51
N GLN A 111 -13.36 -15.69 4.43
CA GLN A 111 -14.49 -16.63 4.41
C GLN A 111 -15.76 -15.90 4.85
N SER A 112 -16.50 -15.41 3.85
CA SER A 112 -17.89 -15.00 3.99
C SER A 112 -18.79 -16.22 3.76
N GLY A 113 -19.38 -16.75 4.84
CA GLY A 113 -20.63 -17.56 4.89
C GLY A 113 -20.67 -18.91 4.14
N PRO A 114 -21.68 -19.77 4.36
CA PRO A 114 -22.99 -19.46 4.97
C PRO A 114 -23.45 -20.40 6.12
N GLU A 115 -24.42 -19.90 6.88
CA GLU A 115 -25.63 -20.54 7.44
C GLU A 115 -25.62 -22.00 7.97
N GLY A 116 -26.22 -22.17 9.15
CA GLY A 116 -26.61 -23.44 9.80
C GLY A 116 -26.39 -23.34 11.32
N GLU A 117 -27.35 -22.89 12.12
CA GLU A 117 -28.30 -23.77 12.85
C GLU A 117 -27.56 -24.93 13.52
N GLU A 118 -27.36 -24.94 14.83
CA GLU A 118 -28.25 -25.63 15.76
C GLU A 118 -27.94 -25.27 17.22
N THR A 119 -29.01 -25.17 18.01
CA THR A 119 -29.07 -24.89 19.44
C THR A 119 -28.73 -26.11 20.30
N ALA A 120 -28.00 -25.95 21.42
CA ALA A 120 -28.24 -26.66 22.71
C ALA A 120 -27.25 -26.13 23.77
N SER A 121 -27.71 -25.37 24.77
CA SER A 121 -28.19 -25.84 26.08
C SER A 121 -27.12 -26.44 27.01
N ALA A 122 -26.96 -25.76 28.17
CA ALA A 122 -26.75 -26.33 29.53
C ALA A 122 -25.48 -27.17 29.79
N SER A 123 -24.75 -27.11 30.90
CA SER A 123 -24.91 -26.43 32.19
C SER A 123 -23.56 -26.51 32.93
N ARG A 124 -23.32 -25.53 33.80
CA ARG A 124 -22.43 -25.64 34.96
C ARG A 124 -22.97 -26.68 35.94
N ALA A 125 -22.12 -27.58 36.42
CA ALA A 125 -21.91 -27.90 37.84
C ALA A 125 -20.60 -28.67 37.97
#